data_AF-A0A9J6EKT8-F1
#
_entry.id   AF-A0A9J6EKT8-F1
#
_cell.length_a   1.000
_cell.length_b   1.000
_cell.length_c   1.000
_cell.angle_alpha   90.00
_cell.angle_beta   90.00
_cell.angle_gamma   90.00
#
_symmetry.space_group_name_H-M   'P 1'
#
loop_
_entity.id
_entity.type
_entity.pdbx_description
1 polymer ?
#
loop_
_entity_poly.entity_id
_entity_poly.type
_entity_poly.pdbx_seq_one_letter_code
_entity_poly.pdbx_strand_id
1 'polypeptide(L)'
;MLPILHSLLSDSSLENPAHQPVQTPMAVVLSPTRELAIQIAQDAHKYAYDSILKTVLVYGGTSVQHQLAVLSRGCHILVATTGRLKDFVEKGKVGVQ
;
A
#
# COMPACT_ATOMS: atom_id res chain seq x y z
N MET A 1 13.70 -0.85 -3.04
CA MET A 1 12.76 0.10 -2.40
C MET A 1 13.16 1.56 -2.66
N LEU A 2 14.40 1.95 -2.39
CA LEU A 2 14.86 3.34 -2.58
C LEU A 2 14.60 3.94 -3.99
N PRO A 3 14.83 3.24 -5.12
CA PRO A 3 14.61 3.82 -6.44
C PRO A 3 13.13 4.13 -6.73
N ILE A 4 12.22 3.26 -6.27
CA ILE A 4 10.78 3.44 -6.45
C ILE A 4 10.32 4.66 -5.64
N LEU A 5 10.78 4.78 -4.39
CA LEU A 5 10.44 5.92 -3.54
C LEU A 5 10.99 7.23 -4.09
N HIS A 6 12.24 7.23 -4.56
CA HIS A 6 12.83 8.40 -5.20
C HIS A 6 12.03 8.83 -6.44
N SER A 7 11.62 7.88 -7.28
CA SER A 7 10.80 8.16 -8.47
C SER A 7 9.43 8.72 -8.11
N LEU A 8 8.79 8.22 -7.04
CA LEU A 8 7.50 8.73 -6.58
C LEU A 8 7.64 10.13 -5.99
N LEU A 9 8.66 10.38 -5.16
CA LEU A 9 8.89 11.70 -4.55
C LEU A 9 9.25 12.78 -5.58
N SER A 10 9.82 12.41 -6.72
CA SER A 10 10.05 13.34 -7.83
C SER A 10 8.79 13.69 -8.62
N ASP A 11 7.69 12.97 -8.40
CA ASP A 11 6.40 13.27 -9.03
C ASP A 11 5.71 14.43 -8.28
N SER A 12 5.57 15.56 -8.96
CA SER A 12 4.93 16.76 -8.42
C SER A 12 3.39 16.68 -8.39
N SER A 13 2.83 15.61 -8.95
CA SER A 13 1.40 15.32 -9.03
C SER A 13 0.88 14.51 -7.82
N LEU A 14 1.71 14.28 -6.80
CA LEU A 14 1.33 13.50 -5.63
C LEU A 14 0.21 14.20 -4.83
N GLU A 15 -1.02 13.74 -5.04
CA GLU A 15 -2.19 14.15 -4.27
C GLU A 15 -2.42 13.21 -3.08
N ASN A 16 -3.16 13.66 -2.07
CA ASN A 16 -3.54 12.82 -0.94
C ASN A 16 -4.70 11.86 -1.32
N PRO A 17 -4.49 10.54 -1.43
CA PRO A 17 -5.51 9.61 -1.92
C PRO A 17 -6.56 9.21 -0.87
N ALA A 18 -6.59 9.91 0.27
CA ALA A 18 -7.49 9.59 1.38
C ALA A 18 -8.98 9.70 0.96
N HIS A 19 -9.81 8.85 1.56
CA HIS A 19 -11.27 8.84 1.40
C HIS A 19 -11.80 8.51 0.00
N GLN A 20 -10.96 8.02 -0.91
CA GLN A 20 -11.45 7.44 -2.16
C GLN A 20 -12.10 6.07 -1.88
N PRO A 21 -13.27 5.77 -2.48
CA PRO A 21 -13.98 4.51 -2.28
C PRO A 21 -13.19 3.28 -2.76
N VAL A 22 -12.32 3.49 -3.75
CA VAL A 22 -11.34 2.54 -4.27
C VAL A 22 -9.98 3.22 -4.19
N GLN A 23 -8.98 2.55 -3.61
CA GLN A 23 -7.61 3.06 -3.58
C GLN A 23 -6.85 2.56 -4.81
N THR A 24 -6.11 3.44 -5.49
CA THR A 24 -5.25 3.10 -6.64
C THR A 24 -3.80 3.41 -6.28
N PRO A 25 -3.07 2.47 -5.64
CA PRO A 25 -1.67 2.68 -5.26
C PRO A 25 -0.80 2.88 -6.50
N MET A 26 0.14 3.82 -6.43
CA MET A 26 1.11 4.08 -7.49
C MET A 26 2.16 2.97 -7.60
N ALA A 27 2.42 2.29 -6.48
CA ALA A 27 3.29 1.12 -6.45
C ALA A 27 2.67 0.00 -5.60
N VAL A 28 2.76 -1.22 -6.11
CA VAL A 28 2.37 -2.44 -5.40
C VAL A 28 3.59 -3.34 -5.26
N VAL A 29 3.89 -3.75 -4.02
CA VAL A 29 4.94 -4.72 -3.72
C VAL A 29 4.28 -6.00 -3.23
N LEU A 30 4.42 -7.07 -4.01
CA LEU A 30 3.89 -8.38 -3.67
C LEU A 30 4.92 -9.23 -2.95
N SER A 31 4.49 -9.90 -1.88
CA SER A 31 5.30 -10.84 -1.13
C SER A 31 4.53 -12.15 -0.90
N PRO A 32 5.18 -13.33 -1.01
CA PRO A 32 4.50 -14.61 -0.82
C PRO A 32 4.13 -14.90 0.64
N THR A 33 4.83 -14.27 1.60
CA THR A 33 4.64 -14.53 3.04
C THR A 33 4.34 -13.24 3.81
N ARG A 34 3.69 -13.40 4.97
CA ARG A 34 3.36 -12.28 5.84
C ARG A 34 4.61 -11.64 6.43
N GLU A 35 5.58 -12.46 6.82
CA GLU A 35 6.81 -12.05 7.47
C GLU A 35 7.63 -11.14 6.56
N LEU A 36 7.79 -11.53 5.29
CA LEU A 36 8.51 -10.73 4.31
C LEU A 36 7.72 -9.47 3.93
N ALA A 37 6.38 -9.54 3.81
CA ALA A 37 5.56 -8.36 3.57
C ALA A 37 5.70 -7.32 4.71
N ILE A 38 5.74 -7.77 5.97
CA ILE A 38 5.95 -6.90 7.13
C ILE A 38 7.33 -6.23 7.07
N GLN A 39 8.39 -7.00 6.78
CA GLN A 39 9.76 -6.45 6.69
C GLN A 39 9.86 -5.38 5.60
N ILE A 40 9.32 -5.66 4.41
CA ILE A 40 9.31 -4.69 3.30
C ILE A 40 8.53 -3.43 3.67
N ALA A 41 7.37 -3.57 4.31
CA ALA A 41 6.56 -2.43 4.73
C ALA A 41 7.28 -1.57 5.78
N GLN A 42 7.97 -2.19 6.74
CA GLN A 42 8.77 -1.48 7.73
C GLN A 42 9.90 -0.68 7.06
N ASP A 43 10.59 -1.25 6.09
CA ASP A 43 11.63 -0.53 5.35
C ASP A 43 11.03 0.59 4.50
N ALA A 44 9.92 0.34 3.81
CA ALA A 44 9.19 1.36 3.06
C ALA A 44 8.73 2.52 3.96
N HIS A 45 8.28 2.25 5.19
CA HIS A 45 7.93 3.30 6.17
C HIS A 45 9.14 4.14 6.58
N LYS A 46 10.31 3.53 6.79
CA LYS A 46 11.54 4.27 7.11
C LYS A 46 11.93 5.23 6.00
N TYR A 47 11.84 4.78 4.76
CA TYR A 47 12.22 5.60 3.60
C TYR A 47 11.15 6.64 3.23
N ALA A 48 9.88 6.41 3.57
CA ALA A 48 8.80 7.39 3.42
C ALA A 48 8.65 8.31 4.63
N TYR A 49 9.50 8.17 5.65
CA TYR A 49 9.47 9.00 6.85
C TYR A 49 9.61 10.48 6.49
N ASP A 50 8.77 11.31 7.10
CA ASP A 50 8.69 12.76 6.84
C ASP A 50 8.33 13.15 5.39
N SER A 51 7.73 12.22 4.64
CA SER A 51 7.21 12.48 3.30
C SER A 51 5.68 12.40 3.26
N ILE A 52 5.10 12.87 2.14
CA ILE A 52 3.66 12.74 1.87
C ILE A 52 3.25 11.30 1.51
N LEU A 53 4.21 10.41 1.26
CA LEU A 53 3.93 9.04 0.83
C LEU A 53 3.31 8.23 1.97
N LYS A 54 2.29 7.45 1.60
CA LYS A 54 1.51 6.62 2.52
C LYS A 54 1.69 5.17 2.12
N THR A 55 2.37 4.44 2.97
CA THR A 55 2.59 3.00 2.77
C THR A 55 1.59 2.22 3.60
N VAL A 56 0.85 1.32 2.96
CA VAL A 56 -0.14 0.44 3.58
C VAL A 56 0.30 -1.00 3.43
N LEU A 57 0.06 -1.81 4.46
CA LEU A 57 0.35 -3.24 4.49
C LEU A 57 -0.94 -4.06 4.59
N VAL A 58 -1.13 -5.02 3.68
CA VAL A 58 -2.28 -5.93 3.71
C VAL A 58 -1.85 -7.39 3.56
N TYR A 59 -2.36 -8.27 4.41
CA TYR A 59 -2.07 -9.71 4.35
C TYR A 59 -3.17 -10.56 5.00
N GLY A 60 -3.18 -11.87 4.75
CA GLY A 60 -4.18 -12.80 5.29
C GLY A 60 -4.04 -13.12 6.78
N GLY A 61 -5.07 -13.69 7.42
CA GLY A 61 -5.00 -14.11 8.82
C GLY A 61 -5.16 -13.00 9.86
N THR A 62 -5.57 -11.81 9.44
CA THR A 62 -5.98 -10.71 10.35
C THR A 62 -7.24 -10.02 9.84
N SER A 63 -7.82 -9.16 10.68
CA SER A 63 -9.07 -8.46 10.45
C SER A 63 -9.07 -7.70 9.12
N VAL A 64 -10.01 -8.07 8.24
CA VAL A 64 -10.26 -7.40 6.96
C VAL A 64 -10.68 -5.95 7.21
N GLN A 65 -11.64 -5.73 8.11
CA GLN A 65 -12.13 -4.39 8.46
C GLN A 65 -11.02 -3.47 8.93
N HIS A 66 -10.09 -3.96 9.75
CA HIS A 66 -8.95 -3.15 10.20
C HIS A 66 -8.07 -2.72 9.01
N GLN A 67 -7.72 -3.66 8.14
CA GLN A 67 -6.91 -3.35 6.95
C GLN A 67 -7.63 -2.40 5.99
N LEU A 68 -8.94 -2.56 5.79
CA LEU A 68 -9.74 -1.63 4.99
C LEU A 68 -9.79 -0.22 5.60
N ALA A 69 -9.89 -0.11 6.93
CA ALA A 69 -9.90 1.17 7.63
C ALA A 69 -8.52 1.87 7.63
N VAL A 70 -7.42 1.13 7.47
CA VAL A 70 -6.09 1.70 7.23
C VAL A 70 -5.97 2.14 5.78
N LEU A 71 -6.35 1.26 4.85
CA LEU A 71 -6.33 1.51 3.41
C LEU A 71 -7.14 2.77 3.02
N SER A 72 -8.32 2.97 3.61
CA SER A 72 -9.19 4.13 3.32
C SER A 72 -8.60 5.48 3.71
N ARG A 73 -7.53 5.51 4.52
CA ARG A 73 -6.81 6.73 4.89
C ARG A 73 -5.85 7.20 3.79
N GLY A 74 -5.79 6.49 2.67
CA GLY A 74 -4.95 6.78 1.53
C GLY A 74 -3.78 5.81 1.42
N CYS A 75 -3.49 5.36 0.19
CA CYS A 75 -2.39 4.43 -0.10
C CYS A 75 -1.65 4.85 -1.37
N HIS A 76 -0.42 5.31 -1.23
CA HIS A 76 0.50 5.54 -2.35
C HIS A 76 1.26 4.24 -2.69
N ILE A 77 1.67 3.50 -1.65
CA ILE A 77 2.47 2.27 -1.78
C ILE A 77 1.76 1.16 -1.02
N LEU A 78 1.38 0.11 -1.73
CA LEU A 78 0.73 -1.04 -1.14
C LEU A 78 1.71 -2.21 -1.07
N VAL A 79 2.05 -2.64 0.13
CA VAL A 79 2.78 -3.90 0.35
C VAL A 79 1.75 -4.96 0.70
N ALA A 80 1.73 -6.08 -0.04
CA ALA A 80 0.66 -7.05 0.09
C ALA A 80 1.10 -8.51 -0.05
N THR A 81 0.40 -9.42 0.62
CA THR A 81 0.38 -10.82 0.18
C THR A 81 -0.61 -11.02 -0.97
N THR A 82 -0.27 -11.90 -1.91
CA THR A 82 -1.03 -12.15 -3.14
C THR A 82 -2.51 -12.45 -2.87
N GLY A 83 -2.80 -13.36 -1.94
CA GLY A 83 -4.18 -13.73 -1.61
C GLY A 83 -5.02 -12.58 -1.07
N ARG A 84 -4.44 -11.69 -0.25
CA ARG A 84 -5.18 -10.55 0.32
C ARG A 84 -5.33 -9.41 -0.68
N LEU A 85 -4.33 -9.15 -1.53
CA LEU A 85 -4.50 -8.18 -2.62
C LEU A 85 -5.64 -8.62 -3.54
N LYS A 86 -5.63 -9.89 -3.96
CA LYS A 86 -6.68 -10.44 -4.83
C LYS A 86 -8.07 -10.23 -4.23
N ASP A 87 -8.25 -10.57 -2.95
CA ASP A 87 -9.52 -10.35 -2.23
C ASP A 87 -9.95 -8.87 -2.25
N PHE A 88 -9.02 -7.93 -2.09
CA PHE A 88 -9.34 -6.50 -2.08
C PHE A 88 -9.62 -5.93 -3.47
N VAL A 89 -8.98 -6.47 -4.51
CA VAL A 89 -9.29 -6.13 -5.91
C VAL A 89 -10.66 -6.65 -6.29
N GLU A 90 -10.98 -7.92 -5.98
CA GLU A 90 -12.29 -8.53 -6.26
C GLU A 90 -13.43 -7.81 -5.53
N LYS A 91 -13.18 -7.27 -4.32
CA LYS A 91 -14.13 -6.45 -3.57
C LYS A 91 -14.22 -5.00 -4.04
N GLY A 92 -13.48 -4.61 -5.08
CA GLY A 92 -13.43 -3.23 -5.57
C GLY A 92 -12.91 -2.24 -4.53
N LYS A 93 -11.98 -2.65 -3.67
CA LYS A 93 -11.35 -1.80 -2.64
C LYS A 93 -9.98 -1.28 -3.07
N VAL A 94 -9.31 -2.04 -3.94
CA VAL A 94 -8.04 -1.66 -4.56
C VAL A 94 -8.19 -1.76 -6.07
N GLY A 95 -7.83 -0.70 -6.78
CA GLY A 95 -7.59 -0.73 -8.22
C GLY A 95 -6.10 -0.92 -8.47
N VAL A 96 -5.77 -1.85 -9.37
CA VAL A 96 -4.43 -1.98 -9.94
C VAL A 96 -4.56 -1.60 -11.40
N GLN A 97 -3.88 -0.51 -11.79
CA GLN A 97 -3.79 -0.04 -13.17
C GLN A 97 -2.60 -0.70 -13.88
#